data_AF-A0A4U1AGK4-F1
#
_entry.id   AF-A0A4U1AGK4-F1
#
_cell.length_a   1.000
_cell.length_b   1.000
_cell.length_c   1.000
_cell.angle_alpha   90.00
_cell.angle_beta   90.00
_cell.angle_gamma   90.00
#
_symmetry.space_group_name_H-M   'P 1'
#
loop_
_entity.id
_entity.type
_entity.pdbx_description
1 polymer ?
#
loop_
_entity_poly.entity_id
_entity_poly.type
_entity_poly.pdbx_seq_one_letter_code
_entity_poly.pdbx_strand_id
1 'polypeptide(L)' 'MFDRGLVSVDDDLFILIAKNRLPDMVLRILNEDRRLILPQRADMLPHRQYLSYHWEMVFKG' A
#
# COMPACT_ATOMS: atom_id res chain seq x y z
N MET A 1 -6.67 -0.04 6.83
CA MET A 1 -5.38 0.71 6.91
C MET A 1 -5.21 1.63 5.71
N PHE A 2 -5.45 1.11 4.50
CA PHE A 2 -5.42 1.85 3.23
C PHE A 2 -6.35 3.07 3.22
N ASP A 3 -7.66 2.90 3.42
CA ASP A 3 -8.66 4.00 3.41
C ASP A 3 -8.38 5.12 4.43
N ARG A 4 -7.59 4.82 5.47
CA ARG A 4 -7.21 5.80 6.49
C ARG A 4 -5.88 6.49 6.18
N GLY A 5 -5.24 6.19 5.06
CA GLY A 5 -3.93 6.69 4.66
C GLY A 5 -2.77 6.16 5.50
N LEU A 6 -2.95 5.07 6.25
CA LEU A 6 -1.88 4.50 7.09
C LEU A 6 -0.96 3.56 6.30
N VAL A 7 -1.44 3.07 5.17
CA VAL A 7 -0.71 2.24 4.21
C VAL A 7 -1.03 2.75 2.80
N SER A 8 -0.05 2.76 1.90
CA SER A 8 -0.23 3.05 0.48
C SER A 8 0.67 2.13 -0.36
N VAL A 9 0.68 2.33 -1.69
CA VAL A 9 1.57 1.63 -2.62
C VAL A 9 2.25 2.66 -3.53
N ASP A 10 3.55 2.53 -3.75
CA ASP A 10 4.28 3.35 -4.72
C ASP A 10 4.27 2.76 -6.14
N ASP A 11 4.88 3.46 -7.09
CA ASP A 11 4.90 3.04 -8.50
C ASP A 11 5.73 1.75 -8.75
N ASP A 12 6.63 1.40 -7.82
CA ASP A 12 7.43 0.16 -7.81
C ASP A 12 6.72 -1.00 -7.07
N LEU A 13 5.46 -0.77 -6.69
CA LEU A 13 4.58 -1.70 -5.99
C LEU A 13 5.04 -2.06 -4.57
N PHE A 14 5.83 -1.21 -3.93
CA PHE A 14 6.15 -1.35 -2.52
C PHE A 14 5.02 -0.80 -1.65
N ILE A 15 4.71 -1.53 -0.59
CA ILE A 15 3.76 -1.15 0.43
C ILE A 15 4.41 -0.12 1.34
N LEU A 16 3.92 1.11 1.27
CA LEU A 16 4.31 2.22 2.13
C LEU A 16 3.54 2.17 3.44
N ILE A 17 4.18 2.50 4.55
CA ILE A 17 3.61 2.44 5.90
C ILE A 17 3.86 3.76 6.61
N ALA A 18 2.81 4.37 7.16
CA ALA A 18 2.95 5.60 7.92
C ALA A 18 3.67 5.32 9.25
N LYS A 19 4.91 5.79 9.36
CA LYS A 19 5.76 5.59 10.54
C LYS A 19 5.07 6.07 11.82
N ASN A 20 5.25 5.34 12.91
CA ASN A 20 4.72 5.63 14.24
C ASN A 20 3.18 5.75 14.33
N ARG A 21 2.44 5.36 13.30
CA ARG A 21 0.96 5.38 13.29
C ARG A 21 0.33 3.98 13.36
N LEU A 22 1.15 2.93 13.32
CA LEU A 22 0.73 1.55 13.38
C LEU A 22 1.57 0.80 14.43
N PRO A 23 0.96 -0.02 15.30
CA PRO A 23 1.70 -0.90 16.20
C PRO A 23 2.47 -1.98 15.42
N ASP A 24 3.65 -2.37 15.91
CA ASP A 24 4.51 -3.38 15.26
C ASP A 24 3.81 -4.71 15.01
N MET A 25 2.89 -5.10 15.89
CA MET A 25 2.08 -6.31 15.72
C MET A 25 1.27 -6.31 14.43
N VAL A 26 0.79 -5.15 13.98
CA VAL A 26 0.01 -5.00 12.74
C VAL A 26 0.90 -5.18 11.52
N LEU A 27 2.19 -4.82 11.62
CA LEU A 27 3.16 -4.98 10.53
C LEU A 27 3.40 -6.46 10.17
N ARG A 28 3.15 -7.38 11.10
CA ARG A 28 3.29 -8.83 10.89
C ARG A 28 2.23 -9.43 9.96
N ILE A 29 1.17 -8.67 9.65
CA ILE A 29 0.13 -9.09 8.70
C ILE A 29 0.58 -8.86 7.25
N LEU A 30 1.56 -7.96 7.05
CA LEU A 30 2.12 -7.70 5.74
C LEU A 30 3.09 -8.83 5.35
N ASN A 31 3.13 -9.13 4.06
CA ASN A 31 4.14 -10.00 3.48
C ASN A 31 5.56 -9.46 3.70
N GLU A 32 6.52 -10.37 3.83
CA GLU A 32 7.88 -10.06 4.25
C GLU A 32 8.61 -9.10 3.31
N ASP A 33 8.40 -9.24 2.00
CA ASP A 33 8.99 -8.41 0.95
C ASP A 33 8.30 -7.04 0.77
N ARG A 34 7.18 -6.82 1.48
CA ARG A 34 6.37 -5.59 1.42
C ARG A 34 6.01 -5.17 0.00
N ARG A 35 5.74 -6.12 -0.88
CA ARG A 35 5.29 -5.85 -2.25
C ARG A 35 3.81 -6.13 -2.40
N LEU A 36 3.14 -5.37 -3.26
CA LEU A 36 1.76 -5.65 -3.61
C LEU A 36 1.68 -7.00 -4.34
N ILE A 37 0.89 -7.93 -3.80
CA ILE A 37 0.59 -9.20 -4.47
C ILE A 37 -0.41 -8.91 -5.58
N LEU A 38 0.01 -9.06 -6.82
CA LEU A 38 -0.83 -8.77 -7.98
C LEU A 38 -1.76 -9.96 -8.31
N PRO A 39 -3.01 -9.70 -8.70
CA PRO A 39 -3.87 -10.74 -9.25
C PRO A 39 -3.32 -11.26 -10.58
N GLN A 40 -3.57 -12.55 -10.87
CA GLN A 40 -3.14 -13.17 -12.14
C GLN A 40 -3.88 -12.60 -13.35
N ARG A 41 -5.13 -12.14 -13.14
CA ARG A 41 -5.93 -11.60 -14.23
C ARG A 41 -5.64 -10.12 -14.42
N ALA A 42 -5.37 -9.74 -15.68
CA ALA A 42 -5.01 -8.38 -16.04
C ALA A 42 -6.12 -7.35 -15.75
N ASP A 43 -7.39 -7.74 -15.88
CA ASP A 43 -8.56 -6.90 -15.63
C ASP A 43 -8.78 -6.58 -14.15
N MET A 44 -8.11 -7.30 -13.25
CA MET A 44 -8.15 -7.08 -11.80
C MET A 44 -6.94 -6.30 -11.30
N LEU A 45 -5.97 -5.99 -12.16
CA LEU A 45 -4.81 -5.23 -11.73
C LEU A 45 -5.24 -3.86 -11.20
N PRO A 46 -4.65 -3.40 -10.09
CA PRO A 46 -4.92 -2.06 -9.58
C PRO A 46 -4.47 -1.03 -10.62
N HIS A 47 -5.33 -0.05 -10.88
CA HIS A 47 -5.02 0.99 -11.85
C HIS A 47 -3.92 1.90 -11.29
N ARG A 48 -2.78 1.99 -11.99
CA ARG A 48 -1.59 2.74 -11.53
C ARG A 48 -1.94 4.16 -11.09
N GLN A 49 -2.71 4.89 -11.90
CA GLN A 49 -3.09 6.27 -11.58
C GLN A 49 -3.82 6.42 -10.24
N TYR A 50 -4.61 5.43 -9.82
CA TYR A 50 -5.30 5.48 -8.53
C TYR A 50 -4.35 5.17 -7.37
N LEU A 51 -3.35 4.31 -7.58
CA LEU A 51 -2.30 4.07 -6.59
C LEU A 51 -1.44 5.32 -6.41
N SER A 52 -1.00 5.95 -7.51
CA SER A 52 -0.22 7.18 -7.46
C SER A 52 -1.01 8.31 -6.78
N TYR A 53 -2.29 8.49 -7.13
CA TYR A 53 -3.16 9.44 -6.44
C TYR A 53 -3.27 9.16 -4.94
N HIS A 54 -3.48 7.89 -4.56
CA HIS A 54 -3.60 7.52 -3.15
C HIS A 54 -2.30 7.79 -2.39
N TRP A 55 -1.14 7.51 -2.99
CA TRP A 55 0.16 7.83 -2.43
C TRP A 55 0.34 9.34 -2.25
N GLU A 56 0.06 10.15 -3.27
CA GLU A 56 0.30 11.59 -3.23
C GLU A 56 -0.69 12.35 -2.33
N MET A 57 -1.96 11.92 -2.30
CA MET A 57 -3.04 12.72 -1.72
C MET A 57 -3.66 12.15 -0.45
N VAL A 58 -3.60 10.82 -0.24
CA VAL A 58 -4.32 10.16 0.86
C VAL A 58 -3.35 9.65 1.93
N PHE A 59 -2.17 9.19 1.53
CA PHE A 59 -1.18 8.64 2.44
C PHE A 59 -0.70 9.67 3.48
N LYS A 60 -0.50 9.22 4.72
CA LYS A 60 -0.21 10.07 5.88
C LYS A 60 1.21 9.90 6.41
N GLY A 61 2.12 9.37 5.60
CA GLY A 61 3.48 8.97 5.99
C GLY A 61 4.55 9.33 4.98
#